data_AF-A0A5E4PFK0-F1
#
_entry.id   AF-A0A5E4PFK0-F1
#
_cell.length_a   1.000
_cell.length_b   1.000
_cell.length_c   1.000
_cell.angle_alpha   90.00
_cell.angle_beta   90.00
_cell.angle_gamma   90.00
#
_symmetry.space_group_name_H-M   'P 1'
#
loop_
_entity.id
_entity.type
_entity.pdbx_description
1 polymer ?
#
loop_
_entity_poly.entity_id
_entity_poly.type
_entity_poly.pdbx_seq_one_letter_code
_entity_poly.pdbx_strand_id
1 'polypeptide(L)' 'MMWFVFVTSVGLLFVFEGILPFLSPRFWRRLMQQMFTQSDRALRIMGLASMLIGLALVTIARDLYQG' A
#
# COMPACT_ATOMS: atom_id res chain seq x y z
N MET A 1 17.38 7.25 16.26
CA MET A 1 15.92 7.52 16.26
C MET A 1 15.26 7.19 14.92
N MET A 2 15.68 7.78 13.78
CA MET A 2 15.03 7.53 12.46
C MET A 2 15.06 6.08 11.95
N TRP A 3 16.15 5.33 12.19
CA TRP A 3 16.23 3.91 11.78
C TRP A 3 15.15 3.05 12.43
N PHE A 4 14.83 3.30 13.70
CA PHE A 4 13.78 2.58 14.41
C PHE A 4 12.41 2.83 13.76
N VAL A 5 12.09 4.10 13.49
CA VAL A 5 10.83 4.47 12.82
C VAL A 5 10.73 3.81 11.45
N PHE A 6 11.81 3.80 10.66
CA PHE A 6 11.82 3.13 9.35
C PHE A 6 11.52 1.63 9.47
N VAL A 7 12.24 0.92 10.34
CA VAL A 7 12.03 -0.52 10.56
C VAL A 7 10.63 -0.81 11.08
N THR A 8 10.10 0.01 11.98
CA THR A 8 8.73 -0.14 12.49
C THR A 8 7.69 0.10 11.40
N SER A 9 7.83 1.15 10.59
CA SER A 9 6.91 1.43 9.48
C SER A 9 6.91 0.31 8.44
N VAL A 10 8.08 -0.24 8.10
CA VAL A 10 8.19 -1.41 7.22
C VAL A 10 7.56 -2.64 7.87
N GLY A 11 7.81 -2.89 9.16
CA GLY A 11 7.18 -3.99 9.89
C GLY A 11 5.65 -3.91 9.88
N LEU A 12 5.10 -2.71 10.12
CA LEU A 12 3.65 -2.47 10.05
C LEU A 12 3.09 -2.72 8.65
N LEU A 13 3.80 -2.31 7.59
CA LEU A 13 3.41 -2.62 6.21
C LEU A 13 3.27 -4.13 6.00
N PHE A 14 4.24 -4.93 6.46
CA PHE A 14 4.17 -6.39 6.37
C PHE A 14 3.01 -6.99 7.19
N VAL A 15 2.75 -6.46 8.39
CA VAL A 15 1.60 -6.91 9.19
C VAL A 15 0.30 -6.64 8.43
N PHE A 16 0.10 -5.42 7.91
CA PHE A 16 -1.11 -5.06 7.18
C PHE A 16 -1.29 -5.87 5.88
N GLU A 17 -0.23 -6.04 5.09
CA GLU A 17 -0.25 -6.90 3.90
C GLU A 17 -0.53 -8.37 4.24
N GLY A 18 -0.09 -8.85 5.42
CA GLY A 18 -0.28 -10.22 5.88
C GLY A 18 -1.68 -10.54 6.43
N ILE A 19 -2.43 -9.54 6.91
CA ILE A 19 -3.76 -9.75 7.52
C ILE A 19 -4.74 -10.39 6.54
N LEU A 20 -4.83 -9.86 5.31
CA LEU A 20 -5.74 -10.34 4.27
C LEU A 20 -5.49 -11.80 3.83
N PRO A 21 -4.26 -12.20 3.46
CA PRO A 21 -3.97 -13.58 3.11
C PRO A 21 -4.10 -14.54 4.30
N PHE A 22 -3.88 -14.08 5.54
CA PHE A 22 -4.05 -14.89 6.75
C PHE A 22 -5.53 -15.13 7.10
N LEU A 23 -6.35 -14.07 7.11
CA LEU A 23 -7.78 -14.17 7.47
C LEU A 23 -8.62 -14.82 6.36
N SER A 24 -8.35 -14.50 5.09
CA SER A 24 -9.15 -15.00 3.97
C SER A 24 -8.29 -15.27 2.73
N PRO A 25 -7.55 -16.39 2.70
CA PRO A 25 -6.71 -16.74 1.56
C PRO A 25 -7.51 -16.93 0.26
N ARG A 26 -8.79 -17.32 0.35
CA ARG A 26 -9.68 -17.45 -0.82
C ARG A 26 -10.03 -16.10 -1.42
N PHE A 27 -10.32 -15.10 -0.58
CA PHE A 27 -10.61 -13.75 -1.06
C PHE A 27 -9.35 -13.11 -1.66
N TRP A 28 -8.20 -13.25 -1.00
CA TRP A 28 -6.92 -12.78 -1.53
C TRP A 28 -6.60 -13.34 -2.91
N ARG A 29 -6.74 -14.67 -3.10
CA ARG A 29 -6.54 -15.32 -4.41
C ARG A 29 -7.48 -14.77 -5.49
N ARG A 30 -8.74 -14.50 -5.16
CA ARG A 30 -9.71 -13.91 -6.12
C ARG A 30 -9.31 -12.49 -6.52
N LEU A 31 -8.88 -11.65 -5.57
CA LEU A 31 -8.37 -10.31 -5.87
C LEU A 31 -7.15 -10.37 -6.79
N MET A 32 -6.19 -11.24 -6.49
CA MET A 32 -5.01 -11.45 -7.35
C MET A 32 -5.41 -11.91 -8.75
N GLN A 33 -6.32 -12.86 -8.88
CA GLN A 33 -6.83 -13.32 -10.18
C GLN A 33 -7.48 -12.19 -10.98
N GLN A 34 -8.26 -11.32 -10.34
CA GLN A 34 -8.85 -10.15 -10.99
C GLN A 34 -7.77 -9.17 -11.49
N MET A 35 -6.69 -8.98 -10.72
CA MET A 35 -5.55 -8.17 -11.17
C MET A 35 -4.87 -8.77 -12.39
N PHE A 36 -4.69 -10.10 -12.47
CA PHE A 36 -4.12 -10.76 -13.65
C PHE A 36 -4.98 -10.66 -14.91
N THR A 37 -6.30 -10.46 -14.75
CA THR A 37 -7.20 -10.25 -15.89
C THR A 37 -7.26 -8.80 -16.39
N GLN A 38 -6.68 -7.85 -15.64
CA GLN A 38 -6.58 -6.45 -16.05
C GLN A 38 -5.43 -6.26 -17.04
N SER A 39 -5.63 -5.37 -18.02
CA SER A 39 -4.56 -5.00 -18.94
C SER A 39 -3.40 -4.30 -18.21
N ASP A 40 -2.17 -4.48 -18.70
CA ASP A 40 -0.97 -3.82 -18.17
C ASP A 40 -1.13 -2.30 -18.05
N ARG A 41 -1.89 -1.69 -18.97
CA ARG A 41 -2.16 -0.25 -18.97
C ARG A 41 -3.01 0.16 -17.76
N ALA A 42 -4.04 -0.62 -17.44
CA ALA A 42 -4.91 -0.36 -16.29
C ALA A 42 -4.13 -0.52 -14.98
N LEU A 43 -3.31 -1.56 -14.86
CA LEU A 43 -2.42 -1.77 -13.72
C LEU A 43 -1.45 -0.60 -13.51
N ARG A 44 -0.83 -0.09 -14.59
CA ARG A 44 0.05 1.09 -14.52
C ARG A 44 -0.69 2.34 -14.06
N ILE A 45 -1.89 2.60 -14.58
CA ILE A 45 -2.68 3.77 -14.17
C ILE A 45 -3.12 3.65 -12.71
N MET A 46 -3.56 2.47 -12.27
CA MET A 46 -3.88 2.22 -10.87
C MET A 46 -2.67 2.43 -9.96
N GLY A 47 -1.49 1.94 -10.37
CA GLY A 47 -0.24 2.18 -9.66
C GLY A 47 0.14 3.66 -9.60
N LEU A 48 0.03 4.40 -10.71
CA LEU A 48 0.28 5.83 -10.72
C LEU A 48 -0.70 6.60 -9.81
N ALA A 49 -1.98 6.24 -9.84
CA ALA A 49 -2.98 6.83 -8.97
C ALA A 49 -2.66 6.56 -7.49
N SER A 50 -2.26 5.32 -7.13
CA SER A 50 -1.89 5.00 -5.75
C SER A 50 -0.63 5.74 -5.30
N MET A 51 0.36 5.89 -6.18
CA MET A 51 1.58 6.66 -5.91
C MET A 51 1.26 8.14 -5.67
N LEU A 52 0.40 8.75 -6.48
CA LEU A 52 0.00 10.16 -6.32
C LEU A 52 -0.79 10.40 -5.03
N ILE A 53 -1.71 9.49 -4.69
CA ILE A 53 -2.45 9.53 -3.42
C ILE A 53 -1.48 9.40 -2.25
N GLY A 54 -0.55 8.45 -2.30
CA GLY A 54 0.47 8.26 -1.28
C GLY A 54 1.36 9.49 -1.10
N LEU A 55 1.79 10.11 -2.21
CA LEU A 55 2.57 11.35 -2.18
C LEU A 55 1.77 12.49 -1.52
N ALA A 56 0.51 12.68 -1.92
CA ALA A 56 -0.36 13.71 -1.35
C ALA A 56 -0.54 13.51 0.17
N LEU A 57 -0.77 12.27 0.62
CA LEU A 57 -0.87 11.95 2.05
C LEU A 57 0.42 12.27 2.80
N VAL A 58 1.59 11.93 2.25
CA VAL A 58 2.89 12.26 2.86
C VAL A 58 3.08 13.77 2.95
N THR A 59 2.72 14.52 1.90
CA THR A 59 2.81 15.99 1.91
C THR A 59 1.89 16.61 2.94
N ILE A 60 0.63 16.16 3.04
CA ILE A 60 -0.34 16.64 4.03
C ILE A 60 0.12 16.30 5.45
N ALA A 61 0.56 15.06 5.68
CA ALA A 61 1.05 14.65 6.99
C ALA A 61 2.26 15.49 7.39
N ARG A 62 3.23 15.69 6.48
CA ARG A 62 4.39 16.54 6.73
C ARG A 62 3.99 17.96 7.12
N ASP A 63 3.01 18.55 6.44
CA ASP A 63 2.51 19.90 6.73
C ASP A 63 1.86 19.96 8.13
N LEU A 64 1.00 19.00 8.46
CA LEU A 64 0.36 18.89 9.78
C LEU A 64 1.36 18.74 10.94
N TYR A 65 2.45 17.99 10.74
CA TYR A 65 3.48 17.80 11.77
C TYR A 65 4.41 19.01 11.93
N GLN A 66 4.40 19.97 10.99
CA GLN A 66 5.23 21.17 11.03
C GLN A 66 4.48 22.43 11.53
N GLY A 67 3.16 22.34 11.71
CA GLY A 67 2.29 23.40 12.24
C GLY A 67 2.08 23.37 13.75
#